data_AF-A0A947G379-F1
#
_entry.id   AF-A0A947G379-F1
#
_cell.length_a   1.000
_cell.length_b   1.000
_cell.length_c   1.000
_cell.angle_alpha   90.00
_cell.angle_beta   90.00
_cell.angle_gamma   90.00
#
_symmetry.space_group_name_H-M   'P 1'
#
loop_
_entity.id
_entity.type
_entity.pdbx_description
1 polymer ?
#
loop_
_entity_poly.entity_id
_entity_poly.type
_entity_poly.pdbx_seq_one_letter_code
_entity_poly.pdbx_strand_id
1 'polypeptide(L)'
;MNDRHDSDSKPGEILSIIATDRLCRRCGYNLVGQGVSREPHYGLLVARCPECGQVADVLEYPTLGRWAARCTTLLIAFWFIALVGMLFPTGAATIAFPLAIAEGSARSYERFLEVEHTQFEQRVTAGEITAADTQFRTWWTTHHDRRMPWQHAIDWQIGVVLFPASLVLFALGWFWSIALLGLRRRWLLLFGLIVLAFAAVIVGVECVDWLDDPPTRAWRAARSAIAPPVAGIVLAYLSLPLAAGLLFGRPLTRTLVRGLLPVRLSGALAFLWLADGRRPPAGRAGAVATPDRD
;
A
#
# COMPACT_ATOMS: atom_id res chain seq x y z
N MET A 1 25.39 20.76 -46.51
CA MET A 1 24.29 19.85 -46.11
C MET A 1 23.01 20.56 -46.50
N ASN A 2 22.41 20.09 -47.59
CA ASN A 2 21.52 20.88 -48.44
C ASN A 2 20.07 20.42 -48.16
N ASP A 3 19.46 20.96 -47.11
CA ASP A 3 18.03 20.78 -46.84
C ASP A 3 17.24 21.60 -47.87
N ARG A 4 17.03 21.01 -49.06
CA ARG A 4 16.02 21.51 -49.98
C ARG A 4 14.67 21.37 -49.30
N HIS A 5 14.12 22.51 -48.87
CA HIS A 5 12.79 22.60 -48.32
C HIS A 5 11.76 22.04 -49.30
N ASP A 6 11.07 21.02 -48.80
CA ASP A 6 9.91 20.32 -49.34
C ASP A 6 8.68 21.26 -49.39
N SER A 7 8.79 22.40 -50.08
CA SER A 7 7.75 23.43 -50.11
C SER A 7 6.58 23.11 -51.04
N ASP A 8 6.53 21.91 -51.63
CA ASP A 8 5.51 21.52 -52.61
C ASP A 8 4.55 20.44 -52.11
N SER A 9 4.47 20.23 -50.79
CA SER A 9 3.48 19.32 -50.20
C SER A 9 2.08 19.76 -50.61
N LYS A 10 1.31 18.87 -51.24
CA LYS A 10 -0.02 19.22 -51.75
C LYS A 10 -0.94 19.58 -50.59
N PRO A 11 -1.85 20.56 -50.74
CA PRO A 11 -2.85 20.83 -49.72
C PRO A 11 -3.63 19.54 -49.39
N GLY A 12 -3.62 19.14 -48.12
CA GLY A 12 -4.24 17.89 -47.65
C GLY A 12 -3.33 16.66 -47.61
N GLU A 13 -2.05 16.79 -47.97
CA GLU A 13 -1.07 15.73 -47.79
C GLU A 13 -0.84 15.45 -46.30
N ILE A 14 -0.88 14.17 -45.93
CA ILE A 14 -0.62 13.70 -44.58
C ILE A 14 0.89 13.64 -44.38
N LEU A 15 1.43 14.58 -43.63
CA LEU A 15 2.87 14.73 -43.40
C LEU A 15 3.38 13.77 -42.31
N SER A 16 2.56 13.52 -41.28
CA SER A 16 2.90 12.61 -40.18
C SER A 16 1.65 12.07 -39.51
N ILE A 17 1.81 11.06 -38.67
CA ILE A 17 0.73 10.48 -37.86
C ILE A 17 1.04 10.77 -36.39
N ILE A 18 0.04 11.18 -35.62
CA ILE A 18 0.20 11.40 -34.17
C ILE A 18 0.48 10.07 -33.48
N ALA A 19 1.71 9.90 -32.97
CA ALA A 19 2.15 8.69 -32.29
C ALA A 19 1.86 8.69 -30.77
N THR A 20 1.66 9.86 -30.18
CA THR A 20 1.48 10.04 -28.73
C THR A 20 0.06 10.39 -28.35
N ASP A 21 -0.37 9.98 -27.15
CA ASP A 21 -1.70 10.28 -26.61
C ASP A 21 -1.96 11.78 -26.63
N ARG A 22 -2.96 12.19 -27.42
CA ARG A 22 -3.33 13.60 -27.55
C ARG A 22 -4.84 13.74 -27.57
N LEU A 23 -5.38 14.39 -26.55
CA LEU A 23 -6.83 14.57 -26.43
C LEU A 23 -7.28 15.83 -27.16
N CYS A 24 -8.35 15.73 -27.94
CA CYS A 24 -9.01 16.89 -28.52
C CYS A 24 -9.53 17.81 -27.40
N ARG A 25 -9.17 19.10 -27.43
CA ARG A 25 -9.58 20.08 -26.40
C ARG A 25 -11.09 20.26 -26.27
N ARG A 26 -11.86 19.97 -27.32
CA ARG A 26 -13.32 20.16 -27.35
C ARG A 26 -14.08 18.93 -26.85
N CYS A 27 -13.80 17.75 -27.40
CA CYS A 27 -14.56 16.54 -27.09
C CYS A 27 -13.79 15.49 -26.25
N GLY A 28 -12.48 15.66 -26.07
CA GLY A 28 -11.63 14.70 -25.34
C GLY A 28 -11.26 13.44 -26.13
N TYR A 29 -11.58 13.36 -27.42
CA TYR A 29 -11.21 12.22 -28.26
C TYR A 29 -9.69 12.09 -28.40
N ASN A 30 -9.15 10.88 -28.32
CA ASN A 30 -7.72 10.62 -28.48
C ASN A 30 -7.33 10.61 -29.96
N LEU A 31 -6.47 11.55 -30.36
CA LEU A 31 -6.02 11.79 -31.72
C LEU A 31 -4.84 10.90 -32.13
N VAL A 32 -4.46 9.89 -31.33
CA VAL A 32 -3.47 8.87 -31.74
C VAL A 32 -3.90 8.23 -33.06
N GLY A 33 -2.96 8.13 -34.00
CA GLY A 33 -3.22 7.59 -35.33
C GLY A 33 -3.83 8.58 -36.31
N GLN A 34 -4.20 9.79 -35.89
CA GLN A 34 -4.71 10.81 -36.81
C GLN A 34 -3.60 11.42 -37.66
N GLY A 35 -3.92 11.66 -38.93
CA GLY A 35 -3.03 12.32 -39.88
C GLY A 35 -2.87 13.79 -39.56
N VAL A 36 -1.62 14.25 -39.59
CA VAL A 36 -1.24 15.65 -39.49
C VAL A 36 -1.09 16.19 -40.90
N SER A 37 -1.88 17.19 -41.24
CA SER A 37 -1.82 17.90 -42.53
C SER A 37 -1.39 19.34 -42.30
N ARG A 38 -0.79 19.97 -43.31
CA ARG A 38 -0.47 21.41 -43.27
C ARG A 38 -1.68 22.23 -43.73
N GLU A 39 -2.11 23.19 -42.90
CA GLU A 39 -3.22 24.10 -43.25
C GLU A 39 -2.73 25.12 -44.30
N PRO A 40 -3.43 25.33 -45.43
CA PRO A 40 -2.89 26.05 -46.58
C PRO A 40 -2.61 27.53 -46.32
N HIS A 41 -3.44 28.15 -45.48
CA HIS A 41 -3.40 29.60 -45.29
C HIS A 41 -2.29 30.05 -44.33
N TYR A 42 -2.02 29.27 -43.28
CA TYR A 42 -1.06 29.63 -42.22
C TYR A 42 0.20 28.75 -42.22
N GLY A 43 0.23 27.67 -43.00
CA GLY A 43 1.34 26.71 -43.01
C GLY A 43 1.50 25.93 -41.70
N LEU A 44 0.50 25.96 -40.81
CA LEU A 44 0.52 25.28 -39.52
C LEU A 44 0.21 23.79 -39.67
N LEU A 45 0.86 22.97 -38.87
CA LEU A 45 0.58 21.54 -38.78
C LEU A 45 -0.67 21.33 -37.92
N VAL A 46 -1.72 20.79 -38.51
CA VAL A 46 -3.01 20.59 -37.85
C VAL A 46 -3.45 19.14 -37.96
N ALA A 47 -4.10 18.66 -36.91
CA ALA A 47 -4.85 17.41 -36.91
C ALA A 47 -6.33 17.72 -36.66
N ARG A 48 -7.23 17.16 -37.49
CA ARG A 48 -8.67 17.33 -37.30
C ARG A 48 -9.20 16.18 -36.45
N CYS A 49 -9.99 16.51 -35.44
CA CYS A 49 -10.66 15.49 -34.65
C CYS A 49 -11.73 14.79 -35.49
N PRO A 50 -11.73 13.45 -35.61
CA PRO A 50 -12.73 12.73 -36.41
C PRO A 50 -14.13 12.80 -35.79
N GLU A 51 -14.22 13.06 -34.48
CA GLU A 51 -15.50 13.16 -33.77
C GLU A 51 -16.17 14.53 -33.93
N CYS A 52 -15.44 15.60 -33.63
CA CYS A 52 -16.04 16.94 -33.54
C CYS A 52 -15.57 17.90 -34.64
N GLY A 53 -14.67 17.47 -35.53
CA GLY A 53 -14.09 18.30 -36.58
C GLY A 53 -13.18 19.42 -36.09
N GLN A 54 -13.00 19.56 -34.76
CA GLN A 54 -12.17 20.62 -34.18
C GLN A 54 -10.71 20.43 -34.63
N VAL A 55 -10.14 21.53 -35.11
CA VAL A 55 -8.72 21.62 -35.45
C VAL A 55 -7.91 21.62 -34.15
N ALA A 56 -7.07 20.61 -33.97
CA ALA A 56 -6.07 20.54 -32.92
C ALA A 56 -4.71 20.92 -33.51
N ASP A 57 -4.12 21.99 -32.98
CA ASP A 57 -2.79 22.45 -33.39
C ASP A 57 -1.75 21.42 -32.98
N VAL A 58 -0.89 20.94 -33.89
CA VAL A 58 0.10 19.91 -33.56
C VAL A 58 1.26 20.48 -32.74
N LEU A 59 1.55 21.78 -32.88
CA LEU A 59 2.56 22.49 -32.12
C LEU A 59 1.91 23.10 -30.87
N GLU A 60 1.61 22.25 -29.87
CA GLU A 60 1.59 22.79 -28.52
C GLU A 60 3.04 23.15 -28.18
N TYR A 61 3.38 24.44 -28.33
CA TYR A 61 4.45 25.01 -27.52
C TYR A 61 4.23 24.51 -26.10
N PRO A 62 5.26 24.05 -25.37
CA PRO A 62 5.12 23.75 -23.95
C PRO A 62 4.78 25.07 -23.24
N THR A 63 3.51 25.46 -23.23
CA THR A 63 3.00 26.69 -22.61
C THR A 63 2.84 26.52 -21.11
N LEU A 64 3.25 25.37 -20.57
CA LEU A 64 3.68 25.25 -19.19
C LEU A 64 4.97 26.09 -19.07
N GLY A 65 4.81 27.41 -19.02
CA GLY A 65 5.91 28.36 -18.91
C GLY A 65 6.78 28.07 -17.68
N ARG A 66 7.86 28.83 -17.49
CA ARG A 66 8.82 28.66 -16.38
C ARG A 66 8.17 28.43 -15.00
N TRP A 67 6.99 29.00 -14.77
CA TRP A 67 6.18 28.78 -13.57
C TRP A 67 5.64 27.36 -13.41
N ALA A 68 5.12 26.74 -14.47
CA ALA A 68 4.58 25.39 -14.39
C ALA A 68 5.68 24.33 -14.19
N ALA A 69 6.86 24.54 -14.77
CA ALA A 69 8.04 23.72 -14.46
C ALA A 69 8.37 23.78 -12.97
N ARG A 70 8.38 24.98 -12.37
CA ARG A 70 8.58 25.16 -10.91
C ARG A 70 7.50 24.47 -10.09
N CYS A 71 6.23 24.62 -10.46
CA CYS A 71 5.11 23.95 -9.78
C CYS A 71 5.25 22.42 -9.86
N THR A 72 5.66 21.88 -11.00
CA THR A 72 5.90 20.44 -11.18
C THR A 72 7.03 19.96 -10.27
N THR A 73 8.16 20.68 -10.21
CA THR A 73 9.26 20.35 -9.31
C THR A 73 8.83 20.37 -7.84
N LEU A 74 8.07 21.39 -7.42
CA LEU A 74 7.53 21.47 -6.06
C LEU A 74 6.57 20.31 -5.76
N LEU A 75 5.71 19.94 -6.71
CA LEU A 75 4.80 18.80 -6.56
C LEU A 75 5.56 17.48 -6.44
N ILE A 76 6.61 17.27 -7.24
CA ILE A 76 7.47 16.09 -7.14
C ILE A 76 8.18 16.04 -5.78
N ALA A 77 8.74 17.16 -5.32
CA ALA A 77 9.40 17.24 -4.02
C ALA A 77 8.42 16.97 -2.87
N PHE A 78 7.24 17.59 -2.91
CA PHE A 78 6.17 17.35 -1.93
C PHE A 78 5.72 15.88 -1.94
N TRP A 79 5.51 15.30 -3.12
CA TRP A 79 5.16 13.90 -3.26
C TRP A 79 6.24 12.97 -2.68
N PHE A 80 7.51 13.25 -2.94
CA PHE A 80 8.63 12.51 -2.37
C PHE A 80 8.64 12.58 -0.84
N ILE A 81 8.45 13.78 -0.26
CA ILE A 81 8.32 13.95 1.20
C ILE A 81 7.13 13.15 1.72
N ALA A 82 6.00 13.15 1.04
CA ALA A 82 4.83 12.36 1.44
C ALA A 82 5.11 10.84 1.40
N LEU A 83 5.85 10.35 0.40
CA LEU A 83 6.26 8.94 0.33
C LEU A 83 7.17 8.56 1.50
N VAL A 84 8.21 9.35 1.76
CA VAL A 84 9.12 9.13 2.89
C VAL A 84 8.35 9.22 4.21
N GLY A 85 7.49 10.24 4.34
CA GLY A 85 6.63 10.46 5.49
C GLY A 85 5.69 9.29 5.75
N MET A 86 5.15 8.63 4.72
CA MET A 86 4.28 7.46 4.84
C MET A 86 5.03 6.15 5.15
N LEU A 87 6.35 6.12 4.99
CA LEU A 87 7.16 4.96 5.39
C LEU A 87 7.16 4.78 6.91
N PHE A 88 7.26 5.88 7.65
CA PHE A 88 7.24 5.89 9.11
C PHE A 88 5.95 5.34 9.74
N PRO A 89 4.74 5.81 9.42
CA PRO A 89 3.51 5.26 9.98
C PRO A 89 3.29 3.82 9.53
N THR A 90 3.77 3.42 8.35
CA THR A 90 3.71 2.01 7.93
C THR A 90 4.57 1.15 8.85
N GLY A 91 5.84 1.50 9.03
CA GLY A 91 6.75 0.78 9.93
C GLY A 91 6.26 0.79 11.37
N ALA A 92 5.86 1.97 11.88
CA ALA A 92 5.33 2.14 13.22
C ALA A 92 4.08 1.28 13.46
N ALA A 93 3.12 1.25 12.53
CA ALA A 93 1.94 0.40 12.65
C ALA A 93 2.31 -1.09 12.67
N THR A 94 3.22 -1.53 11.79
CA THR A 94 3.65 -2.94 11.73
C THR A 94 4.42 -3.40 12.98
N ILE A 95 5.02 -2.49 13.74
CA ILE A 95 5.75 -2.79 14.99
C ILE A 95 4.84 -2.62 16.21
N ALA A 96 4.13 -1.49 16.30
CA ALA A 96 3.37 -1.10 17.47
C ALA A 96 2.17 -2.02 17.73
N PHE A 97 1.44 -2.46 16.69
CA PHE A 97 0.27 -3.31 16.88
C PHE A 97 0.62 -4.71 17.45
N PRO A 98 1.60 -5.45 16.91
CA PRO A 98 2.03 -6.72 17.51
C PRO A 98 2.48 -6.57 18.96
N LEU A 99 3.29 -5.57 19.28
CA LEU A 99 3.78 -5.34 20.64
C LEU A 99 2.64 -4.96 21.60
N ALA A 100 1.74 -4.05 21.18
CA ALA A 100 0.62 -3.63 22.02
C ALA A 100 -0.36 -4.78 22.30
N ILE A 101 -0.65 -5.63 21.31
CA ILE A 101 -1.54 -6.78 21.48
C ILE A 101 -0.87 -7.86 22.33
N ALA A 102 0.42 -8.12 22.13
CA ALA A 102 1.20 -9.06 22.95
C ALA A 102 1.22 -8.63 24.43
N GLU A 103 1.47 -7.35 24.69
CA GLU A 103 1.43 -6.75 26.02
C GLU A 103 0.02 -6.83 26.66
N GLY A 104 -1.02 -6.54 25.87
CA GLY A 104 -2.41 -6.70 26.33
C GLY A 104 -2.75 -8.14 26.72
N SER A 105 -2.27 -9.10 25.92
CA SER A 105 -2.46 -10.54 26.19
C SER A 105 -1.70 -10.98 27.45
N ALA A 106 -0.49 -10.46 27.65
CA ALA A 106 0.30 -10.71 28.86
C ALA A 106 -0.42 -10.18 30.11
N ARG A 107 -1.06 -9.01 30.05
CA ARG A 107 -1.86 -8.47 31.18
C ARG A 107 -3.09 -9.33 31.51
N SER A 108 -3.75 -9.88 30.49
CA SER A 108 -4.87 -10.79 30.74
C SER A 108 -4.43 -12.08 31.43
N TYR A 109 -3.25 -12.59 31.06
CA TYR A 109 -2.68 -13.76 31.71
C TYR A 109 -2.08 -13.48 33.10
N GLU A 110 -1.52 -12.28 33.32
CA GLU A 110 -1.06 -11.83 34.63
C GLU A 110 -2.16 -11.98 35.68
N ARG A 111 -3.38 -11.52 35.39
CA ARG A 111 -4.52 -11.65 36.31
C ARG A 111 -4.82 -13.11 36.68
N PHE A 112 -4.65 -14.02 35.71
CA PHE A 112 -4.80 -15.45 35.97
C PHE A 112 -3.70 -15.96 36.91
N LEU A 113 -2.43 -15.58 36.65
CA LEU A 113 -1.31 -15.95 37.51
C LEU A 113 -1.41 -15.37 38.92
N GLU A 114 -1.92 -14.15 39.07
CA GLU A 114 -2.14 -13.55 40.39
C GLU A 114 -3.15 -14.37 41.20
N VAL A 115 -4.26 -14.79 40.59
CA VAL A 115 -5.26 -15.63 41.27
C VAL A 115 -4.66 -16.98 41.68
N GLU A 116 -3.91 -17.65 40.80
CA GLU A 116 -3.25 -18.91 41.13
C GLU A 116 -2.19 -18.75 42.23
N HIS A 117 -1.39 -17.69 42.16
CA HIS A 117 -0.36 -17.40 43.16
C HIS A 117 -0.97 -17.09 44.53
N THR A 118 -2.05 -16.31 44.60
CA THR A 118 -2.76 -16.04 45.86
C THR A 118 -3.36 -17.32 46.46
N GLN A 119 -3.90 -18.23 45.63
CA GLN A 119 -4.38 -19.53 46.12
C GLN A 119 -3.23 -20.38 46.66
N PHE A 120 -2.06 -20.35 46.01
CA PHE A 120 -0.86 -21.03 46.48
C PHE A 120 -0.38 -20.47 47.83
N GLU A 121 -0.30 -19.15 47.97
CA GLU A 121 0.05 -18.48 49.24
C GLU A 121 -0.90 -18.86 50.39
N GLN A 122 -2.19 -19.01 50.10
CA GLN A 122 -3.18 -19.46 51.07
C GLN A 122 -2.91 -20.91 51.52
N ARG A 123 -2.53 -21.82 50.63
CA ARG A 123 -2.16 -23.21 50.98
C ARG A 123 -0.86 -23.28 51.79
N VAL A 124 0.13 -22.45 51.46
CA VAL A 124 1.37 -22.32 52.25
C VAL A 124 1.03 -21.82 53.66
N THR A 125 0.17 -20.81 53.77
CA THR A 125 -0.28 -20.26 55.07
C THR A 125 -1.09 -21.28 55.88
N ALA A 126 -1.86 -22.14 55.21
CA ALA A 126 -2.59 -23.24 55.84
C ALA A 126 -1.67 -24.40 56.30
N GLY A 127 -0.38 -24.35 55.98
CA GLY A 127 0.59 -25.39 56.31
C GLY A 127 0.53 -26.64 55.42
N GLU A 128 -0.18 -26.57 54.29
CA GLU A 128 -0.27 -27.68 53.32
C GLU A 128 1.01 -27.83 52.51
N ILE A 129 1.75 -26.73 52.31
CA ILE A 129 2.95 -26.64 51.47
C ILE A 129 4.06 -25.93 52.27
N THR A 130 5.31 -26.38 52.16
CA THR A 130 6.45 -25.83 52.89
C THR A 130 6.86 -24.43 52.42
N ALA A 131 7.17 -23.53 53.37
CA ALA A 131 7.49 -22.12 53.12
C ALA A 131 8.80 -21.83 52.34
N ALA A 132 9.62 -22.85 52.08
CA ALA A 132 10.81 -22.73 51.23
C ALA A 132 10.49 -22.32 49.78
N ASP A 133 9.23 -22.49 49.35
CA ASP A 133 8.72 -22.13 48.01
C ASP A 133 8.00 -20.77 47.93
N THR A 134 8.13 -19.90 48.95
CA THR A 134 7.44 -18.60 48.98
C THR A 134 7.94 -17.59 47.96
N GLN A 135 9.10 -17.82 47.33
CA GLN A 135 9.54 -16.96 46.24
C GLN A 135 8.77 -17.31 44.97
N PHE A 136 8.03 -16.33 44.43
CA PHE A 136 7.26 -16.43 43.19
C PHE A 136 8.04 -17.13 42.06
N ARG A 137 9.34 -16.84 41.94
CA ARG A 137 10.22 -17.47 40.95
C ARG A 137 10.26 -18.99 41.08
N THR A 138 10.43 -19.52 42.30
CA THR A 138 10.49 -20.96 42.57
C THR A 138 9.14 -21.60 42.30
N TRP A 139 8.05 -20.96 42.77
CA TRP A 139 6.69 -21.39 42.46
C TRP A 139 6.45 -21.50 40.96
N TRP A 140 6.78 -20.45 40.19
CA TRP A 140 6.65 -20.41 38.74
C TRP A 140 7.44 -21.54 38.07
N THR A 141 8.71 -21.73 38.43
CA THR A 141 9.54 -22.79 37.82
C THR A 141 9.07 -24.21 38.15
N THR A 142 8.43 -24.41 39.30
CA THR A 142 7.99 -25.73 39.79
C THR A 142 6.58 -26.08 39.33
N HIS A 143 5.65 -25.11 39.32
CA HIS A 143 4.23 -25.34 39.01
C HIS A 143 3.88 -25.06 37.56
N HIS A 144 4.65 -24.23 36.85
CA HIS A 144 4.38 -23.91 35.45
C HIS A 144 4.92 -24.99 34.51
N ASP A 145 4.40 -26.21 34.65
CA ASP A 145 4.63 -27.27 33.66
C ASP A 145 3.98 -26.88 32.32
N ARG A 146 4.63 -27.26 31.21
CA ARG A 146 4.62 -26.62 29.87
C ARG A 146 3.28 -26.44 29.16
N ARG A 147 2.16 -26.84 29.74
CA ARG A 147 0.82 -26.69 29.15
C ARG A 147 0.24 -25.33 29.54
N MET A 148 0.74 -24.31 28.89
CA MET A 148 0.20 -22.97 28.98
C MET A 148 -1.29 -22.99 28.63
N PRO A 149 -2.19 -22.55 29.53
CA PRO A 149 -3.61 -22.54 29.23
C PRO A 149 -3.94 -21.35 28.31
N TRP A 150 -3.63 -21.49 27.01
CA TRP A 150 -3.83 -20.48 25.96
C TRP A 150 -5.23 -19.89 25.93
N GLN A 151 -6.23 -20.63 26.41
CA GLN A 151 -7.61 -20.16 26.56
C GLN A 151 -7.75 -18.93 27.46
N HIS A 152 -6.86 -18.73 28.45
CA HIS A 152 -6.87 -17.55 29.32
C HIS A 152 -6.01 -16.40 28.78
N ALA A 153 -5.12 -16.70 27.82
CA ALA A 153 -4.30 -15.70 27.14
C ALA A 153 -5.08 -14.96 26.04
N ILE A 154 -6.05 -15.63 25.42
CA ILE A 154 -6.84 -15.08 24.31
C ILE A 154 -8.05 -14.32 24.86
N ASP A 155 -7.91 -13.00 24.94
CA ASP A 155 -9.03 -12.10 25.20
C ASP A 155 -9.77 -11.80 23.89
N TRP A 156 -11.10 -11.99 23.86
CA TRP A 156 -11.93 -11.60 22.71
C TRP A 156 -11.83 -10.11 22.38
N GLN A 157 -11.43 -9.26 23.34
CA GLN A 157 -11.12 -7.85 23.13
C GLN A 157 -9.98 -7.64 22.13
N ILE A 158 -9.07 -8.61 21.98
CA ILE A 158 -8.01 -8.56 20.97
C ILE A 158 -8.62 -8.45 19.57
N GLY A 159 -9.71 -9.17 19.29
CA GLY A 159 -10.40 -9.09 18.00
C GLY A 159 -10.91 -7.68 17.68
N VAL A 160 -11.37 -6.95 18.70
CA VAL A 160 -11.85 -5.56 18.56
C VAL A 160 -10.72 -4.60 18.17
N VAL A 161 -9.49 -4.85 18.63
CA VAL A 161 -8.30 -4.05 18.27
C VAL A 161 -7.68 -4.51 16.95
N LEU A 162 -7.72 -5.82 16.68
CA LEU A 162 -7.11 -6.44 15.51
C LEU A 162 -7.84 -6.04 14.21
N PHE A 163 -9.17 -5.89 14.26
CA PHE A 163 -9.96 -5.47 13.11
C PHE A 163 -9.57 -4.07 12.58
N PRO A 164 -9.59 -2.98 13.38
CA PRO A 164 -9.17 -1.66 12.91
C PRO A 164 -7.68 -1.63 12.53
N ALA A 165 -6.81 -2.36 13.25
CA ALA A 165 -5.40 -2.50 12.85
C ALA A 165 -5.26 -3.12 11.46
N SER A 166 -6.06 -4.14 11.14
CA SER A 166 -6.10 -4.76 9.82
C SER A 166 -6.55 -3.79 8.73
N LEU A 167 -7.59 -2.98 9.01
CA LEU A 167 -8.06 -1.95 8.08
C LEU A 167 -7.00 -0.88 7.81
N VAL A 168 -6.29 -0.43 8.85
CA VAL A 168 -5.20 0.54 8.73
C VAL A 168 -4.07 -0.03 7.86
N LEU A 169 -3.61 -1.25 8.13
CA LEU A 169 -2.55 -1.88 7.32
C LEU A 169 -2.99 -2.20 5.89
N PHE A 170 -4.25 -2.57 5.68
CA PHE A 170 -4.82 -2.73 4.35
C PHE A 170 -4.81 -1.39 3.59
N ALA A 171 -5.23 -0.29 4.22
CA ALA A 171 -5.23 1.03 3.62
C ALA A 171 -3.81 1.50 3.28
N LEU A 172 -2.83 1.24 4.15
CA LEU A 172 -1.42 1.51 3.88
C LEU A 172 -0.90 0.67 2.70
N GLY A 173 -1.20 -0.63 2.66
CA GLY A 173 -0.86 -1.49 1.53
C GLY A 173 -1.49 -0.99 0.22
N TRP A 174 -2.75 -0.56 0.26
CA TRP A 174 -3.43 0.04 -0.88
C TRP A 174 -2.74 1.33 -1.34
N PHE A 175 -2.40 2.23 -0.41
CA PHE A 175 -1.63 3.44 -0.71
C PHE A 175 -0.33 3.11 -1.44
N TRP A 176 0.48 2.19 -0.92
CA TRP A 176 1.75 1.79 -1.54
C TRP A 176 1.57 1.15 -2.92
N SER A 177 0.48 0.42 -3.14
CA SER A 177 0.13 -0.17 -4.45
C SER A 177 -0.05 0.89 -5.55
N ILE A 178 -0.61 2.05 -5.19
CA ILE A 178 -0.81 3.22 -6.07
C ILE A 178 0.46 4.05 -6.15
N ALA A 179 1.06 4.38 -4.99
CA ALA A 179 2.23 5.24 -4.91
C ALA A 179 3.40 4.72 -5.77
N LEU A 180 3.53 3.40 -5.83
CA LEU A 180 4.59 2.71 -6.57
C LEU A 180 4.07 2.09 -7.88
N LEU A 181 3.23 2.81 -8.62
CA LEU A 181 2.65 2.38 -9.90
C LEU A 181 3.69 1.87 -10.92
N GLY A 182 4.89 2.46 -10.94
CA GLY A 182 5.97 2.06 -11.85
C GLY A 182 6.59 0.69 -11.56
N LEU A 183 6.41 0.14 -10.36
CA LEU A 183 6.96 -1.17 -9.99
C LEU A 183 6.07 -2.30 -10.51
N ARG A 184 6.67 -3.38 -11.04
CA ARG A 184 5.94 -4.62 -11.34
C ARG A 184 5.43 -5.24 -10.03
N ARG A 185 4.31 -5.97 -10.09
CA ARG A 185 3.64 -6.56 -8.91
C ARG A 185 4.57 -7.36 -7.98
N ARG A 186 5.53 -8.11 -8.53
CA ARG A 186 6.52 -8.87 -7.73
C ARG A 186 7.43 -7.97 -6.87
N TRP A 187 7.79 -6.80 -7.37
CA TRP A 187 8.65 -5.85 -6.65
C TRP A 187 7.88 -5.11 -5.55
N LEU A 188 6.57 -4.90 -5.72
CA LEU A 188 5.71 -4.39 -4.65
C LEU A 188 5.63 -5.35 -3.46
N LEU A 189 5.51 -6.67 -3.74
CA LEU A 189 5.54 -7.68 -2.70
C LEU A 189 6.89 -7.75 -1.99
N LEU A 190 7.99 -7.62 -2.74
CA LEU A 190 9.32 -7.55 -2.15
C LEU A 190 9.47 -6.32 -1.24
N PHE A 191 8.94 -5.16 -1.65
CA PHE A 191 8.91 -3.96 -0.81
C PHE A 191 8.15 -4.22 0.51
N GLY A 192 6.95 -4.81 0.42
CA GLY A 192 6.18 -5.19 1.62
C GLY A 192 6.93 -6.19 2.51
N LEU A 193 7.64 -7.16 1.90
CA LEU A 193 8.47 -8.12 2.61
C LEU A 193 9.65 -7.45 3.34
N ILE A 194 10.29 -6.45 2.73
CA ILE A 194 11.38 -5.69 3.37
C ILE A 194 10.86 -4.93 4.60
N VAL A 195 9.71 -4.25 4.49
CA VAL A 195 9.08 -3.56 5.62
C VAL A 195 8.72 -4.56 6.74
N LEU A 196 8.17 -5.72 6.38
CA LEU A 196 7.82 -6.77 7.33
C LEU A 196 9.06 -7.38 8.00
N ALA A 197 10.14 -7.62 7.25
CA ALA A 197 11.39 -8.15 7.78
C ALA A 197 12.02 -7.17 8.78
N PHE A 198 12.02 -5.87 8.46
CA PHE A 198 12.48 -4.83 9.39
C PHE A 198 11.63 -4.80 10.68
N ALA A 199 10.31 -4.86 10.56
CA ALA A 199 9.42 -4.93 11.71
C ALA A 199 9.67 -6.20 12.55
N ALA A 200 9.88 -7.35 11.91
CA ALA A 200 10.17 -8.62 12.58
C ALA A 200 11.49 -8.57 13.37
N VAL A 201 12.52 -7.90 12.85
CA VAL A 201 13.78 -7.70 13.58
C VAL A 201 13.55 -6.88 14.84
N ILE A 202 12.84 -5.75 14.75
CA ILE A 202 12.58 -4.88 15.91
C ILE A 202 11.72 -5.59 16.95
N VAL A 203 10.62 -6.23 16.52
CA VAL A 203 9.77 -7.03 17.42
C VAL A 203 10.58 -8.16 18.06
N GLY A 204 11.48 -8.79 17.29
CA GLY A 204 12.37 -9.83 17.79
C GLY A 204 13.33 -9.34 18.87
N VAL A 205 13.93 -8.16 18.72
CA VAL A 205 14.80 -7.55 19.74
C VAL A 205 14.02 -7.33 21.04
N GLU A 206 12.84 -6.73 20.97
CA GLU A 206 11.97 -6.53 22.14
C GLU A 206 11.57 -7.87 22.79
N CYS A 207 11.30 -8.91 21.99
CA CYS A 207 10.98 -10.23 22.51
C CYS A 207 12.17 -10.89 23.23
N VAL A 208 13.41 -10.64 22.79
CA VAL A 208 14.61 -11.13 23.48
C VAL A 208 14.72 -10.46 24.86
N ASP A 209 14.52 -9.14 24.92
CA ASP A 209 14.51 -8.41 26.19
C ASP A 209 13.44 -8.94 27.16
N TRP A 210 12.28 -9.37 26.65
CA TRP A 210 11.23 -9.99 27.48
C TRP A 210 11.62 -11.38 27.99
N LEU A 211 12.40 -12.14 27.23
CA LEU A 211 12.84 -13.49 27.60
C LEU A 211 13.96 -13.47 28.64
N ASP A 212 14.83 -12.46 28.59
CA ASP A 212 15.92 -12.27 29.56
C ASP A 212 15.44 -11.72 30.91
N ASP A 213 14.20 -11.22 30.96
CA ASP A 213 13.63 -10.61 32.16
C ASP A 213 13.29 -11.69 33.22
N PRO A 214 13.95 -11.70 34.39
CA PRO A 214 13.72 -12.74 35.39
C PRO A 214 12.28 -12.66 35.94
N PRO A 215 11.57 -13.80 36.08
CA PRO A 215 10.18 -13.85 36.55
C PRO A 215 10.12 -13.63 38.07
N THR A 216 10.39 -12.40 38.50
CA THR A 216 10.32 -12.00 39.91
C THR A 216 8.92 -11.57 40.33
N ARG A 217 8.03 -11.34 39.36
CA ARG A 217 6.63 -10.91 39.53
C ARG A 217 5.74 -11.57 38.47
N ALA A 218 4.45 -11.72 38.77
CA ALA A 218 3.44 -12.31 37.88
C ALA A 218 3.44 -11.68 36.48
N TRP A 219 3.46 -10.34 36.40
CA TRP A 219 3.53 -9.62 35.12
C TRP A 219 4.73 -10.04 34.25
N ARG A 220 5.94 -10.13 34.82
CA ARG A 220 7.15 -10.47 34.06
C ARG A 220 7.12 -11.91 33.56
N ALA A 221 6.64 -12.83 34.41
CA ALA A 221 6.43 -14.23 34.02
C ALA A 221 5.38 -14.36 32.91
N ALA A 222 4.27 -13.62 33.01
CA ALA A 222 3.24 -13.58 31.98
C ALA A 222 3.79 -13.02 30.66
N ARG A 223 4.54 -11.93 30.73
CA ARG A 223 5.15 -11.27 29.58
C ARG A 223 6.15 -12.17 28.87
N SER A 224 7.14 -12.70 29.59
CA SER A 224 8.21 -13.53 28.99
C SER A 224 7.66 -14.79 28.33
N ALA A 225 6.56 -15.32 28.86
CA ALA A 225 6.03 -16.60 28.42
C ALA A 225 4.99 -16.47 27.29
N ILE A 226 4.16 -15.40 27.26
CA ILE A 226 3.07 -15.23 26.26
C ILE A 226 3.38 -14.17 25.21
N ALA A 227 4.03 -13.08 25.59
CA ALA A 227 4.15 -11.93 24.71
C ALA A 227 4.93 -12.26 23.42
N PRO A 228 6.08 -12.99 23.45
CA PRO A 228 6.80 -13.33 22.22
C PRO A 228 6.01 -14.15 21.19
N PRO A 229 5.38 -15.30 21.54
CA PRO A 229 4.62 -16.07 20.55
C PRO A 229 3.39 -15.31 20.05
N VAL A 230 2.71 -14.55 20.92
CA VAL A 230 1.58 -13.71 20.50
C VAL A 230 2.04 -12.61 19.55
N ALA A 231 3.15 -11.92 19.82
CA ALA A 231 3.70 -10.90 18.93
C ALA A 231 4.02 -11.49 17.55
N GLY A 232 4.64 -12.67 17.50
CA GLY A 232 4.93 -13.37 16.24
C GLY A 232 3.67 -13.75 15.45
N ILE A 233 2.66 -14.31 16.12
CA ILE A 233 1.38 -14.68 15.50
C ILE A 233 0.65 -13.43 14.98
N VAL A 234 0.59 -12.36 15.78
CA VAL A 234 -0.07 -11.11 15.39
C VAL A 234 0.66 -10.45 14.23
N LEU A 235 1.99 -10.44 14.23
CA LEU A 235 2.79 -9.92 13.12
C LEU A 235 2.53 -10.72 11.83
N ALA A 236 2.50 -12.05 11.91
CA ALA A 236 2.17 -12.92 10.78
C ALA A 236 0.75 -12.65 10.28
N TYR A 237 -0.23 -12.53 11.16
CA TYR A 237 -1.61 -12.19 10.80
C TYR A 237 -1.70 -10.82 10.13
N LEU A 238 -1.08 -9.77 10.71
CA LEU A 238 -1.11 -8.40 10.19
C LEU A 238 -0.33 -8.22 8.88
N SER A 239 0.53 -9.16 8.53
CA SER A 239 1.15 -9.20 7.19
C SER A 239 0.15 -9.50 6.07
N LEU A 240 -0.92 -10.25 6.36
CA LEU A 240 -1.96 -10.62 5.39
C LEU A 240 -2.75 -9.41 4.86
N PRO A 241 -3.33 -8.52 5.70
CA PRO A 241 -4.04 -7.34 5.21
C PRO A 241 -3.11 -6.36 4.48
N LEU A 242 -1.86 -6.21 4.92
CA LEU A 242 -0.88 -5.39 4.20
C LEU A 242 -0.62 -5.94 2.80
N ALA A 243 -0.36 -7.25 2.69
CA ALA A 243 -0.16 -7.93 1.41
C ALA A 243 -1.43 -7.87 0.53
N ALA A 244 -2.61 -8.04 1.13
CA ALA A 244 -3.89 -7.89 0.43
C ALA A 244 -4.05 -6.46 -0.11
N GLY A 245 -3.75 -5.43 0.67
CA GLY A 245 -3.76 -4.03 0.23
C GLY A 245 -2.80 -3.80 -0.95
N LEU A 246 -1.59 -4.34 -0.89
CA LEU A 246 -0.61 -4.25 -1.99
C LEU A 246 -1.11 -4.95 -3.26
N LEU A 247 -1.77 -6.11 -3.12
CA LEU A 247 -2.24 -6.94 -4.23
C LEU A 247 -3.53 -6.41 -4.87
N PHE A 248 -4.48 -5.93 -4.06
CA PHE A 248 -5.82 -5.51 -4.46
C PHE A 248 -5.95 -3.99 -4.63
N GLY A 249 -4.95 -3.22 -4.20
CA GLY A 249 -5.00 -1.76 -4.28
C GLY A 249 -5.21 -1.24 -5.72
N ARG A 250 -4.36 -1.66 -6.66
CA ARG A 250 -4.51 -1.28 -8.08
C ARG A 250 -5.85 -1.66 -8.72
N PRO A 251 -6.38 -2.90 -8.60
CA PRO A 251 -7.69 -3.22 -9.17
C PRO A 251 -8.84 -2.48 -8.48
N LEU A 252 -8.77 -2.24 -7.16
CA LEU A 252 -9.76 -1.43 -6.44
C LEU A 252 -9.76 0.01 -6.93
N THR A 253 -8.59 0.66 -7.05
CA THR A 253 -8.49 2.04 -7.57
C THR A 253 -9.07 2.14 -8.97
N ARG A 254 -8.79 1.18 -9.86
CA ARG A 254 -9.35 1.18 -11.22
C ARG A 254 -10.86 1.03 -11.24
N THR A 255 -11.40 0.21 -10.33
CA THR A 255 -12.85 0.01 -10.20
C THR A 255 -13.52 1.29 -9.66
N LEU A 256 -12.92 1.91 -8.65
CA LEU A 256 -13.38 3.18 -8.09
C LEU A 256 -13.31 4.31 -9.12
N VAL A 257 -12.22 4.44 -9.86
CA VAL A 257 -12.08 5.43 -10.94
C VAL A 257 -13.16 5.23 -12.01
N ARG A 258 -13.48 3.99 -12.38
CA ARG A 258 -14.56 3.69 -13.34
C ARG A 258 -15.95 4.01 -12.80
N GLY A 259 -16.18 3.84 -11.50
CA GLY A 259 -17.47 4.15 -10.87
C GLY A 259 -17.67 5.65 -10.62
N LEU A 260 -16.61 6.37 -10.25
CA LEU A 260 -16.67 7.77 -9.83
C LEU A 260 -16.48 8.76 -10.98
N LEU A 261 -15.65 8.44 -11.98
CA LEU A 261 -15.31 9.37 -13.05
C LEU A 261 -16.00 9.01 -14.37
N PRO A 262 -16.57 9.99 -15.09
CA PRO A 262 -17.08 9.77 -16.43
C PRO A 262 -15.94 9.40 -17.38
N VAL A 263 -16.23 8.54 -18.36
CA VAL A 263 -15.23 7.94 -19.28
C VAL A 263 -14.35 9.00 -19.96
N ARG A 264 -14.89 10.20 -20.25
CA ARG A 264 -14.15 11.34 -20.81
C ARG A 264 -12.96 11.82 -19.96
N LEU A 265 -13.00 11.65 -18.64
CA LEU A 265 -11.92 12.04 -17.73
C LEU A 265 -10.92 10.91 -17.46
N SER A 266 -11.25 9.66 -17.82
CA SER A 266 -10.35 8.51 -17.60
C SER A 266 -9.08 8.56 -18.45
N GLY A 267 -9.05 9.36 -19.52
CA GLY A 267 -7.86 9.58 -20.34
C GLY A 267 -6.68 10.12 -19.53
N ALA A 268 -6.93 11.06 -18.61
CA ALA A 268 -5.89 11.61 -17.74
C ALA A 268 -5.34 10.58 -16.75
N LEU A 269 -6.09 9.51 -16.46
CA LEU A 269 -5.71 8.42 -15.56
C LEU A 269 -5.32 7.14 -16.31
N ALA A 270 -5.14 7.20 -17.64
CA ALA A 270 -4.82 6.03 -18.47
C ALA A 270 -3.56 5.30 -18.00
N PHE A 271 -2.60 6.02 -17.38
CA PHE A 271 -1.39 5.44 -16.80
C PHE A 271 -1.67 4.34 -15.76
N LEU A 272 -2.81 4.37 -15.05
CA LEU A 272 -3.21 3.30 -14.11
C LEU A 272 -3.44 1.95 -14.80
N TRP A 273 -3.83 1.95 -16.07
CA TRP A 273 -3.99 0.74 -16.89
C TRP A 273 -2.68 0.37 -17.59
N LEU A 274 -1.99 1.38 -18.15
CA LEU A 274 -0.74 1.18 -18.88
C LEU A 274 0.38 0.65 -17.98
N ALA A 275 0.45 1.07 -16.71
CA ALA A 275 1.40 0.53 -15.73
C ALA A 275 1.29 -0.99 -15.53
N ASP A 276 0.11 -1.55 -15.76
CA ASP A 276 -0.16 -2.99 -15.67
C ASP A 276 -0.23 -3.67 -17.06
N GLY A 277 0.16 -2.96 -18.13
CA GLY A 277 0.07 -3.47 -19.51
C GLY A 277 -1.37 -3.69 -19.99
N ARG A 278 -2.36 -3.05 -19.36
CA ARG A 278 -3.77 -3.16 -19.74
C ARG A 278 -4.18 -1.99 -20.63
N ARG A 279 -5.14 -2.23 -21.51
CA ARG A 279 -5.74 -1.17 -22.32
C ARG A 279 -6.63 -0.27 -21.44
N PRO A 280 -6.53 1.06 -21.55
CA PRO A 280 -7.44 1.98 -20.86
C PRO A 280 -8.88 1.77 -21.35
N PRO A 281 -9.89 2.12 -20.54
CA PRO A 281 -11.29 2.03 -20.97
C PRO A 281 -11.52 2.97 -22.16
N ALA A 282 -11.79 2.41 -23.34
CA ALA A 282 -12.21 3.18 -24.50
C ALA A 282 -13.67 3.62 -24.33
N GLY A 283 -13.97 4.89 -24.62
CA GLY A 283 -15.35 5.33 -24.75
C GLY A 283 -16.08 4.54 -25.83
N ARG A 284 -17.40 4.36 -25.68
CA ARG A 284 -18.28 3.66 -26.64
C ARG A 284 -18.21 4.19 -28.09
N ALA A 285 -17.54 5.32 -28.33
CA ALA A 285 -17.57 6.02 -29.62
C ALA A 285 -16.68 5.41 -30.72
N GLY A 286 -15.82 4.44 -30.41
CA GLY A 286 -14.80 3.98 -31.36
C GLY A 286 -14.68 2.47 -31.54
N ALA A 287 -15.78 1.71 -31.55
CA ALA A 287 -15.78 0.42 -32.25
C ALA A 287 -15.85 0.68 -33.77
N VAL A 288 -14.93 1.48 -34.29
CA VAL A 288 -14.68 1.53 -35.73
C VAL A 288 -14.05 0.18 -36.03
N ALA A 289 -14.83 -0.69 -36.68
CA ALA A 289 -14.37 -1.97 -37.18
C ALA A 289 -13.02 -1.73 -37.86
N THR A 290 -11.96 -2.33 -37.33
CA THR A 290 -10.71 -2.44 -38.07
C THR A 290 -11.09 -3.27 -39.30
N PRO A 291 -11.05 -2.72 -40.53
CA PRO A 291 -11.30 -3.54 -41.70
C PRO A 291 -10.25 -4.65 -41.65
N ASP A 292 -10.72 -5.91 -41.63
CA ASP A 292 -9.85 -7.07 -41.80
C ASP A 292 -9.03 -6.81 -43.07
N ARG A 293 -7.71 -6.65 -42.86
CA ARG A 293 -6.76 -6.64 -43.96
C ARG A 293 -6.53 -8.10 -44.32
N ASP A 294 -7.27 -8.57 -45.32
CA ASP A 294 -6.89 -9.70 -46.15
C ASP A 294 -5.54 -9.44 -46.85
#